data_AF-H3DN65-F1
#
_entry.id   AF-H3DN65-F1
#
_cell.length_a   1.000
_cell.length_b   1.000
_cell.length_c   1.000
_cell.angle_alpha   90.00
_cell.angle_beta   90.00
_cell.angle_gamma   90.00
#
_symmetry.space_group_name_H-M   'P 1'
#
loop_
_entity.id
_entity.type
_entity.pdbx_description
1 polymer ?
#
loop_
_entity_poly.entity_id
_entity_poly.type
_entity_poly.pdbx_seq_one_letter_code
_entity_poly.pdbx_strand_id
1 'polypeptide(L)'
;ALLEGFEIRECITFIEEHIIRQASLTESLRLLCLLSITENGLPPKDYRMLKTQFLQSYGMDHLFTFANLRQLGLLVEQQPGETLTVMESKVGKLVNDKTAGKLTDAFSSLAKKSNFRALSRKLSLVPKSDKDYDLRVPKDMAYIFSGAYITLSCKLIEQALERDGWTGLEEVTRLLN
;
A
#
# COMPACT_ATOMS: atom_id res chain seq x y z
N ALA A 1 -5.64 9.54 0.85
CA ALA A 1 -4.94 9.10 -0.40
C ALA A 1 -4.19 7.77 -0.25
N LEU A 2 -2.94 7.72 0.24
CA LEU A 2 -2.12 6.47 0.28
C LEU A 2 -2.80 5.30 1.01
N LEU A 3 -3.31 5.54 2.23
CA LEU A 3 -3.97 4.49 3.02
C LEU A 3 -5.31 4.06 2.42
N GLU A 4 -6.00 4.96 1.74
CA GLU A 4 -7.25 4.67 1.03
C GLU A 4 -7.01 3.93 -0.30
N GLY A 5 -5.78 3.97 -0.82
CA GLY A 5 -5.40 3.36 -2.09
C GLY A 5 -5.91 4.11 -3.32
N PHE A 6 -6.20 5.40 -3.18
CA PHE A 6 -6.59 6.29 -4.27
C PHE A 6 -5.40 7.14 -4.74
N GLU A 7 -5.44 7.57 -6.01
CA GLU A 7 -4.54 8.58 -6.56
C GLU A 7 -3.04 8.24 -6.40
N ILE A 8 -2.68 6.96 -6.61
CA ILE A 8 -1.30 6.48 -6.47
C ILE A 8 -0.31 7.28 -7.32
N ARG A 9 -0.74 7.69 -8.53
CA ARG A 9 0.06 8.56 -9.41
C ARG A 9 0.35 9.91 -8.76
N GLU A 10 -0.63 10.52 -8.13
CA GLU A 10 -0.46 11.81 -7.43
C GLU A 10 0.41 11.65 -6.19
N CYS A 11 0.29 10.53 -5.48
CA CYS A 11 1.18 10.20 -4.37
C CYS A 11 2.64 10.07 -4.84
N ILE A 12 2.89 9.44 -5.99
CA ILE A 12 4.23 9.35 -6.59
C ILE A 12 4.74 10.75 -6.95
N THR A 13 3.93 11.56 -7.63
CA THR A 13 4.29 12.94 -7.99
C THR A 13 4.62 13.78 -6.75
N PHE A 14 3.82 13.65 -5.69
CA PHE A 14 4.06 14.34 -4.42
C PHE A 14 5.40 13.93 -3.78
N ILE A 15 5.70 12.63 -3.75
CA ILE A 15 6.97 12.12 -3.22
C ILE A 15 8.15 12.60 -4.07
N GLU A 16 8.01 12.58 -5.39
CA GLU A 16 9.01 13.11 -6.32
C GLU A 16 9.29 14.58 -6.04
N GLU A 17 8.25 15.42 -5.92
CA GLU A 17 8.41 16.84 -5.59
C GLU A 17 9.10 17.02 -4.22
N HIS A 18 8.70 16.23 -3.22
CA HIS A 18 9.29 16.27 -1.89
C HIS A 18 10.81 15.95 -1.90
N ILE A 19 11.23 15.00 -2.75
CA ILE A 19 12.63 14.63 -2.96
C ILE A 19 13.38 15.73 -3.74
N ILE A 20 12.79 16.27 -4.81
CA ILE A 20 13.40 17.33 -5.63
C ILE A 20 13.65 18.59 -4.80
N ARG A 21 12.70 18.94 -3.92
CA ARG A 21 12.82 20.08 -3.02
C ARG A 21 13.77 19.84 -1.83
N GLN A 22 14.38 18.66 -1.76
CA GLN A 22 15.28 18.25 -0.68
C GLN A 22 14.68 18.45 0.73
N ALA A 23 13.36 18.28 0.89
CA ALA A 23 12.66 18.70 2.10
C ALA A 23 13.16 17.97 3.36
N SER A 24 12.88 16.67 3.50
CA SER A 24 13.38 15.85 4.60
C SER A 24 13.67 14.45 4.12
N LEU A 25 14.91 14.01 4.34
CA LEU A 25 15.39 12.70 3.96
C LEU A 25 14.54 11.58 4.58
N THR A 26 14.31 11.69 5.89
CA THR A 26 13.59 10.67 6.66
C THR A 26 12.12 10.61 6.26
N GLU A 27 11.49 11.75 5.97
CA GLU A 27 10.10 11.79 5.52
C GLU A 27 9.96 11.21 4.11
N SER A 28 10.85 11.58 3.18
CA SER A 28 10.91 10.99 1.84
C SER A 28 11.06 9.47 1.88
N LEU A 29 11.96 8.93 2.71
CA LEU A 29 12.09 7.48 2.90
C LEU A 29 10.84 6.83 3.49
N ARG A 30 10.21 7.45 4.49
CA ARG A 30 8.98 6.92 5.12
C ARG A 30 7.83 6.91 4.13
N LEU A 31 7.68 7.95 3.31
CA LEU A 31 6.65 8.00 2.26
C LEU A 31 6.89 6.94 1.18
N LEU A 32 8.14 6.75 0.74
CA LEU A 32 8.50 5.68 -0.20
C LEU A 32 8.17 4.29 0.36
N CYS A 33 8.55 4.02 1.61
CA CYS A 33 8.25 2.75 2.27
C CYS A 33 6.74 2.57 2.46
N LEU A 34 6.03 3.62 2.86
CA LEU A 34 4.58 3.57 3.04
C LEU A 34 3.90 3.22 1.72
N LEU A 35 4.23 3.90 0.63
CA LEU A 35 3.68 3.62 -0.69
C LEU A 35 3.99 2.18 -1.14
N SER A 36 5.23 1.72 -0.94
CA SER A 36 5.63 0.35 -1.23
C SER A 36 4.79 -0.66 -0.42
N ILE A 37 4.63 -0.47 0.89
CA ILE A 37 3.85 -1.38 1.74
C ILE A 37 2.37 -1.36 1.35
N THR A 38 1.80 -0.20 1.05
CA THR A 38 0.38 -0.09 0.68
C THR A 38 0.07 -0.66 -0.70
N GLU A 39 1.05 -0.81 -1.59
CA GLU A 39 0.85 -1.25 -2.98
C GLU A 39 1.58 -2.57 -3.32
N ASN A 40 2.05 -3.33 -2.32
CA ASN A 40 2.84 -4.56 -2.48
C ASN A 40 4.09 -4.36 -3.35
N GLY A 41 4.80 -3.26 -3.12
CA GLY A 41 5.97 -2.82 -3.88
C GLY A 41 5.63 -1.70 -4.86
N LEU A 42 6.68 -1.07 -5.39
CA LEU A 42 6.57 -0.04 -6.43
C LEU A 42 6.76 -0.65 -7.83
N PRO A 43 6.07 -0.15 -8.86
CA PRO A 43 6.34 -0.53 -10.23
C PRO A 43 7.83 -0.33 -10.59
N PRO A 44 8.46 -1.24 -11.35
CA PRO A 44 9.89 -1.17 -11.68
C PRO A 44 10.39 0.17 -12.21
N LYS A 45 9.58 0.82 -13.04
CA LYS A 45 9.88 2.15 -13.59
C LYS A 45 9.94 3.20 -12.48
N ASP A 46 8.91 3.27 -11.66
CA ASP A 46 8.76 4.29 -10.62
C ASP A 46 9.78 4.06 -9.48
N TYR A 47 10.03 2.81 -9.10
CA TYR A 47 11.06 2.45 -8.13
C TYR A 47 12.44 2.96 -8.55
N ARG A 48 12.85 2.70 -9.80
CA ARG A 48 14.17 3.13 -10.31
C ARG A 48 14.27 4.64 -10.42
N MET A 49 13.19 5.30 -10.87
CA MET A 49 13.11 6.76 -10.97
C MET A 49 13.28 7.41 -9.59
N LEU A 50 12.43 7.04 -8.64
CA LEU A 50 12.42 7.61 -7.28
C LEU A 50 13.71 7.30 -6.53
N LYS A 51 14.26 6.09 -6.65
CA LYS A 51 15.57 5.75 -6.07
C LYS A 51 16.68 6.63 -6.65
N THR A 52 16.72 6.81 -7.97
CA THR A 52 17.76 7.62 -8.62
C THR A 52 17.67 9.07 -8.16
N GLN A 53 16.47 9.65 -8.17
CA GLN A 53 16.23 11.02 -7.69
C GLN A 53 16.61 11.15 -6.22
N PHE A 54 16.23 10.19 -5.37
CA PHE A 54 16.58 10.21 -3.96
C PHE A 54 18.10 10.23 -3.75
N LEU A 55 18.85 9.35 -4.42
CA LEU A 55 20.30 9.27 -4.27
C LEU A 55 21.00 10.53 -4.82
N GLN A 56 20.46 11.14 -5.88
CA GLN A 56 20.95 12.40 -6.42
C GLN A 56 20.69 13.58 -5.46
N SER A 57 19.50 13.61 -4.84
CA SER A 57 19.10 14.68 -3.91
C SER A 57 19.79 14.59 -2.55
N TYR A 58 19.95 13.38 -1.99
CA TYR A 58 20.38 13.18 -0.60
C TYR A 58 21.75 12.51 -0.46
N GLY A 59 22.34 12.02 -1.54
CA GLY A 59 23.67 11.42 -1.54
C GLY A 59 23.69 9.92 -1.80
N MET A 60 24.79 9.46 -2.40
CA MET A 60 24.99 8.06 -2.81
C MET A 60 25.18 7.10 -1.64
N ASP A 61 25.53 7.60 -0.45
CA ASP A 61 25.74 6.79 0.76
C ASP A 61 24.47 6.02 1.17
N HIS A 62 23.29 6.53 0.77
CA HIS A 62 22.00 5.88 1.02
C HIS A 62 21.73 4.66 0.11
N LEU A 63 22.66 4.30 -0.77
CA LEU A 63 22.55 3.07 -1.56
C LEU A 63 22.39 1.84 -0.67
N PHE A 64 23.15 1.78 0.44
CA PHE A 64 23.03 0.71 1.44
C PHE A 64 21.74 0.81 2.25
N THR A 65 21.25 2.02 2.52
CA THR A 65 19.93 2.22 3.13
C THR A 65 18.83 1.57 2.27
N PHE A 66 18.85 1.80 0.95
CA PHE A 66 17.91 1.16 0.02
C PHE A 66 18.08 -0.37 -0.03
N ALA A 67 19.31 -0.88 0.02
CA ALA A 67 19.55 -2.31 0.07
C ALA A 67 18.95 -2.95 1.34
N ASN A 68 19.16 -2.32 2.50
CA ASN A 68 18.60 -2.78 3.77
C ASN A 68 17.08 -2.72 3.79
N LEU A 69 16.47 -1.63 3.30
CA LEU A 69 15.02 -1.49 3.22
C LEU A 69 14.37 -2.51 2.28
N ARG A 70 15.04 -2.84 1.17
CA ARG A 70 14.62 -3.92 0.26
C ARG A 70 14.69 -5.28 0.95
N GLN A 71 15.78 -5.56 1.68
CA GLN A 71 15.93 -6.81 2.42
C GLN A 71 14.89 -6.97 3.52
N LEU A 72 14.50 -5.88 4.18
CA LEU A 72 13.41 -5.85 5.18
C LEU A 72 12.00 -5.91 4.56
N GLY A 73 11.88 -5.87 3.24
CA GLY A 73 10.58 -5.85 2.55
C GLY A 73 9.83 -4.51 2.64
N LEU A 74 10.44 -3.46 3.19
CA LEU A 74 9.79 -2.15 3.41
C LEU A 74 9.73 -1.32 2.14
N LEU A 75 10.74 -1.42 1.28
CA LEU A 75 10.82 -0.70 0.01
C LEU A 75 11.29 -1.65 -1.08
N VAL A 76 10.35 -2.19 -1.86
CA VAL A 76 10.62 -3.25 -2.84
C VAL A 76 10.11 -2.90 -4.23
N GLU A 77 10.77 -3.47 -5.22
CA GLU A 77 10.34 -3.44 -6.62
C GLU A 77 9.36 -4.59 -6.84
N GLN A 78 8.21 -4.31 -7.46
CA GLN A 78 7.23 -5.34 -7.82
C GLN A 78 7.86 -6.38 -8.75
N GLN A 79 7.72 -7.66 -8.39
CA GLN A 79 8.24 -8.76 -9.19
C GLN A 79 7.33 -9.01 -10.40
N PRO A 80 7.88 -9.13 -11.62
CA PRO A 80 7.08 -9.37 -12.83
C PRO A 80 6.27 -10.67 -12.79
N GLY A 81 6.71 -11.67 -12.03
CA GLY A 81 6.11 -13.01 -11.98
C GLY A 81 4.85 -13.13 -11.13
N GLU A 82 4.56 -12.15 -10.27
CA GLU A 82 3.38 -12.20 -9.44
C GLU A 82 2.11 -11.79 -10.18
N THR A 83 2.22 -10.95 -11.19
CA THR A 83 1.08 -10.47 -11.98
C THR A 83 0.59 -11.51 -12.99
N LEU A 84 1.47 -12.41 -13.45
CA LEU A 84 1.21 -13.33 -14.56
C LEU A 84 0.39 -14.58 -14.18
N THR A 85 0.63 -15.16 -13.00
CA THR A 85 -0.04 -16.42 -12.58
C THR A 85 -1.56 -16.27 -12.32
N VAL A 86 -2.01 -15.06 -11.94
CA VAL A 86 -3.44 -14.73 -11.82
C VAL A 86 -4.03 -14.32 -13.18
N MET A 87 -3.20 -13.80 -14.09
CA MET A 87 -3.60 -13.40 -15.44
C MET A 87 -3.93 -14.62 -16.30
N GLU A 88 -3.12 -15.69 -16.27
CA GLU A 88 -3.36 -16.91 -17.07
C GLU A 88 -4.65 -17.64 -16.67
N SER A 89 -4.96 -17.70 -15.38
CA SER A 89 -6.13 -18.42 -14.86
C SER A 89 -7.47 -17.70 -15.06
N LYS A 90 -7.48 -16.38 -15.30
CA LYS A 90 -8.71 -15.59 -15.54
C LYS A 90 -8.85 -15.01 -16.95
N VAL A 91 -7.75 -14.72 -17.66
CA VAL A 91 -7.80 -14.23 -19.05
C VAL A 91 -8.31 -15.32 -19.99
N GLY A 92 -7.99 -16.60 -19.74
CA GLY A 92 -8.55 -17.72 -20.50
C GLY A 92 -10.09 -17.79 -20.50
N LYS A 93 -10.76 -17.11 -19.56
CA LYS A 93 -12.23 -17.01 -19.49
C LYS A 93 -12.82 -15.75 -20.16
N LEU A 94 -12.01 -14.74 -20.51
CA LEU A 94 -12.49 -13.43 -20.98
C LEU A 94 -12.10 -13.08 -22.43
N VAL A 95 -11.46 -13.96 -23.19
CA VAL A 95 -11.07 -13.69 -24.59
C VAL A 95 -12.27 -13.54 -25.55
N ASN A 96 -13.52 -13.68 -25.10
CA ASN A 96 -14.68 -13.69 -25.99
C ASN A 96 -15.44 -12.36 -26.16
N ASP A 97 -14.99 -11.22 -25.64
CA ASP A 97 -15.70 -9.95 -25.89
C ASP A 97 -14.82 -8.76 -26.29
N LYS A 98 -15.05 -8.29 -27.51
CA LYS A 98 -14.33 -7.20 -28.19
C LYS A 98 -14.74 -5.82 -27.66
N THR A 99 -14.39 -5.47 -26.43
CA THR A 99 -14.51 -4.09 -25.94
C THR A 99 -13.24 -3.60 -25.22
N ALA A 100 -12.26 -3.19 -26.04
CA ALA A 100 -10.93 -2.74 -25.60
C ALA A 100 -10.92 -1.60 -24.56
N GLY A 101 -11.95 -0.74 -24.53
CA GLY A 101 -12.03 0.39 -23.59
C GLY A 101 -12.50 0.04 -22.17
N LYS A 102 -13.32 -1.00 -22.00
CA LYS A 102 -13.74 -1.50 -20.67
C LYS A 102 -12.74 -2.47 -20.06
N LEU A 103 -11.87 -3.03 -20.91
CA LEU A 103 -10.81 -3.91 -20.48
C LEU A 103 -9.80 -3.17 -19.60
N THR A 104 -9.41 -1.93 -19.91
CA THR A 104 -8.43 -1.16 -19.11
C THR A 104 -8.87 -0.90 -17.66
N ASP A 105 -10.15 -0.60 -17.42
CA ASP A 105 -10.68 -0.40 -16.07
C ASP A 105 -10.93 -1.73 -15.34
N ALA A 106 -11.27 -2.79 -16.08
CA ALA A 106 -11.29 -4.14 -15.55
C ALA A 106 -9.87 -4.64 -15.22
N PHE A 107 -8.85 -4.27 -16.01
CA PHE A 107 -7.44 -4.62 -15.82
C PHE A 107 -6.83 -3.87 -14.63
N SER A 108 -7.20 -2.61 -14.38
CA SER A 108 -6.79 -1.89 -13.16
C SER A 108 -7.48 -2.45 -11.90
N SER A 109 -8.71 -2.96 -12.03
CA SER A 109 -9.43 -3.70 -10.97
C SER A 109 -8.88 -5.11 -10.72
N LEU A 110 -8.22 -5.71 -11.73
CA LEU A 110 -7.66 -7.06 -11.72
C LEU A 110 -6.15 -7.10 -11.47
N ALA A 111 -5.44 -5.97 -11.62
CA ALA A 111 -4.12 -5.78 -11.04
C ALA A 111 -4.22 -6.11 -9.56
N LYS A 112 -3.44 -7.09 -9.10
CA LYS A 112 -3.53 -7.67 -7.75
C LYS A 112 -3.84 -6.59 -6.72
N LYS A 113 -5.07 -6.61 -6.17
CA LYS A 113 -5.44 -5.77 -5.03
C LYS A 113 -4.38 -5.97 -3.96
N SER A 114 -3.70 -4.89 -3.58
CA SER A 114 -2.67 -4.93 -2.54
C SER A 114 -3.15 -5.67 -1.28
N ASN A 115 -2.24 -6.38 -0.62
CA ASN A 115 -2.53 -7.12 0.61
C ASN A 115 -3.04 -6.16 1.68
N PHE A 116 -2.37 -5.01 1.83
CA PHE A 116 -2.81 -3.94 2.71
C PHE A 116 -4.25 -3.49 2.40
N ARG A 117 -4.62 -3.35 1.12
CA ARG A 117 -5.99 -2.95 0.75
C ARG A 117 -7.02 -4.04 1.07
N ALA A 118 -6.66 -5.30 0.93
CA ALA A 118 -7.51 -6.42 1.33
C ALA A 118 -7.69 -6.48 2.85
N LEU A 119 -6.60 -6.32 3.62
CA LEU A 119 -6.60 -6.20 5.07
C LEU A 119 -7.43 -5.00 5.54
N SER A 120 -7.20 -3.83 4.95
CA SER A 120 -7.91 -2.59 5.27
C SER A 120 -9.42 -2.73 5.12
N ARG A 121 -9.90 -3.40 4.06
CA ARG A 121 -11.33 -3.69 3.90
C ARG A 121 -11.85 -4.74 4.89
N LYS A 122 -11.09 -5.80 5.15
CA LYS A 122 -11.51 -6.90 6.04
C LYS A 122 -11.57 -6.49 7.51
N LEU A 123 -10.63 -5.64 7.93
CA LEU A 123 -10.47 -5.19 9.30
C LEU A 123 -10.98 -3.76 9.51
N SER A 124 -11.53 -3.12 8.48
CA SER A 124 -11.98 -1.72 8.50
C SER A 124 -10.90 -0.74 9.00
N LEU A 125 -9.66 -0.92 8.54
CA LEU A 125 -8.51 -0.15 9.05
C LEU A 125 -8.55 1.32 8.65
N VAL A 126 -9.26 1.66 7.57
CA VAL A 126 -9.46 3.04 7.13
C VAL A 126 -10.94 3.36 7.30
N PRO A 127 -11.33 4.03 8.39
CA PRO A 127 -12.71 4.42 8.61
C PRO A 127 -13.20 5.32 7.48
N LYS A 128 -14.44 5.10 7.04
CA LYS A 128 -15.12 6.02 6.12
C LYS A 128 -15.57 7.23 6.93
N SER A 129 -14.71 8.24 7.07
CA SER A 129 -15.07 9.49 7.76
C SER A 129 -15.59 10.49 6.74
N ASP A 130 -16.78 11.05 6.98
CA ASP A 130 -17.44 11.96 6.03
C ASP A 130 -17.39 13.45 6.44
N LYS A 131 -16.63 13.79 7.49
CA LYS A 131 -15.89 15.07 7.67
C LYS A 131 -15.51 15.47 9.09
N ASP A 132 -16.01 14.84 10.16
CA ASP A 132 -15.63 15.23 11.53
C ASP A 132 -15.42 14.02 12.42
N TYR A 133 -14.15 13.70 12.73
CA TYR A 133 -13.80 12.73 13.76
C TYR A 133 -13.59 13.47 15.08
N ASP A 134 -14.56 13.37 16.01
CA ASP A 134 -14.45 14.02 17.32
C ASP A 134 -13.45 13.28 18.22
N LEU A 135 -12.27 13.88 18.39
CA LEU A 135 -11.22 13.36 19.27
C LEU A 135 -11.58 13.41 20.76
N ARG A 136 -12.60 14.17 21.15
CA ARG A 136 -13.05 14.26 22.56
C ARG A 136 -13.92 13.07 22.95
N VAL A 137 -14.59 12.46 21.97
CA VAL A 137 -15.45 11.30 22.17
C VAL A 137 -15.07 10.23 21.14
N PRO A 138 -13.90 9.57 21.31
CA PRO A 138 -13.41 8.59 20.36
C PRO A 138 -14.33 7.36 20.34
N LYS A 139 -14.73 6.93 19.14
CA LYS A 139 -15.61 5.77 18.92
C LYS A 139 -14.86 4.47 18.61
N ASP A 140 -13.62 4.58 18.16
CA ASP A 140 -12.75 3.48 17.78
C ASP A 140 -11.28 3.90 17.94
N MET A 141 -10.35 2.97 17.74
CA MET A 141 -8.90 3.22 17.89
C MET A 141 -8.30 4.14 16.83
N ALA A 142 -9.06 4.60 15.82
CA ALA A 142 -8.56 5.52 14.81
C ALA A 142 -8.28 6.92 15.38
N TYR A 143 -8.72 7.21 16.62
CA TYR A 143 -8.41 8.46 17.31
C TYR A 143 -6.91 8.77 17.37
N ILE A 144 -6.06 7.74 17.36
CA ILE A 144 -4.59 7.88 17.37
C ILE A 144 -4.11 8.60 16.11
N PHE A 145 -4.78 8.36 14.97
CA PHE A 145 -4.47 8.96 13.68
C PHE A 145 -5.59 9.88 13.20
N SER A 146 -6.26 10.58 14.13
CA SER A 146 -7.30 11.56 13.82
C SER A 146 -8.43 11.03 12.94
N GLY A 147 -8.80 9.75 13.12
CA GLY A 147 -9.85 9.09 12.34
C GLY A 147 -9.39 8.53 11.00
N ALA A 148 -8.15 8.78 10.58
CA ALA A 148 -7.65 8.36 9.26
C ALA A 148 -7.27 6.88 9.18
N TYR A 149 -6.86 6.28 10.30
CA TYR A 149 -6.35 4.91 10.32
C TYR A 149 -6.45 4.25 11.69
N ILE A 150 -6.86 2.99 11.73
CA ILE A 150 -6.73 2.10 12.88
C ILE A 150 -5.47 1.27 12.68
N THR A 151 -4.55 1.30 13.65
CA THR A 151 -3.31 0.50 13.60
C THR A 151 -3.64 -0.98 13.43
N LEU A 152 -3.08 -1.60 12.38
CA LEU A 152 -3.26 -3.03 12.09
C LEU A 152 -3.01 -3.94 13.30
N SER A 153 -1.90 -3.74 14.03
CA SER A 153 -1.58 -4.52 15.22
C SER A 153 -2.67 -4.43 16.30
N CYS A 154 -3.15 -3.22 16.59
CA CYS A 154 -4.22 -3.01 17.55
C CYS A 154 -5.53 -3.67 17.10
N LYS A 155 -5.88 -3.56 15.80
CA LYS A 155 -7.09 -4.19 15.27
C LYS A 155 -7.03 -5.71 15.27
N LEU A 156 -5.85 -6.30 15.06
CA LEU A 156 -5.64 -7.75 15.18
C LEU A 156 -5.86 -8.22 16.62
N ILE A 157 -5.34 -7.48 17.61
CA ILE A 157 -5.56 -7.79 19.03
C ILE A 157 -7.04 -7.68 19.39
N GLU A 158 -7.70 -6.60 18.97
CA GLU A 158 -9.16 -6.43 19.16
C GLU A 158 -9.93 -7.62 18.60
N GLN A 159 -9.67 -8.03 17.35
CA GLN A 159 -10.35 -9.17 16.74
C GLN A 159 -10.07 -10.50 17.44
N ALA A 160 -8.84 -10.71 17.94
CA ALA A 160 -8.50 -11.92 18.69
C ALA A 160 -9.22 -11.98 20.05
N LEU A 161 -9.37 -10.84 20.72
CA LEU A 161 -10.09 -10.74 21.99
C LEU A 161 -11.60 -10.89 21.81
N GLU A 162 -12.19 -10.28 20.78
CA GLU A 162 -13.63 -10.37 20.50
C GLU A 162 -14.10 -11.78 20.12
N ARG A 163 -13.19 -12.60 19.57
CA ARG A 163 -13.48 -13.95 19.06
C ARG A 163 -12.97 -15.07 19.96
N ASP A 164 -12.39 -14.74 21.11
CA ASP A 164 -11.68 -15.68 21.99
C ASP A 164 -10.65 -16.55 21.25
N GLY A 165 -9.93 -15.95 20.28
CA GLY A 165 -8.91 -16.63 19.49
C GLY A 165 -8.82 -16.17 18.03
N TRP A 166 -8.16 -16.99 17.20
CA TRP A 166 -7.87 -16.68 15.79
C TRP A 166 -8.86 -17.29 14.80
N THR A 167 -9.88 -17.98 15.28
CA THR A 167 -10.86 -18.69 14.45
C THR A 167 -11.61 -17.70 13.55
N GLY A 168 -11.61 -17.98 12.24
CA GLY A 168 -12.24 -17.13 11.24
C GLY A 168 -11.39 -15.93 10.78
N LEU A 169 -10.10 -15.86 11.16
CA LEU A 169 -9.12 -14.86 10.70
C LEU A 169 -8.05 -15.46 9.77
N GLU A 170 -8.24 -16.68 9.27
CA GLU A 170 -7.24 -17.42 8.48
C GLU A 170 -6.81 -16.63 7.24
N GLU A 171 -7.77 -15.98 6.58
CA GLU A 171 -7.51 -15.14 5.41
C GLU A 171 -6.74 -13.85 5.77
N VAL A 172 -6.97 -13.29 6.96
CA VAL A 172 -6.23 -12.14 7.46
C VAL A 172 -4.79 -12.55 7.72
N THR A 173 -4.57 -13.67 8.41
CA THR A 173 -3.23 -14.21 8.66
C THR A 173 -2.50 -14.55 7.35
N ARG A 174 -3.20 -15.04 6.34
CA ARG A 174 -2.62 -15.28 5.01
C ARG A 174 -2.13 -13.99 4.33
N LEU A 175 -2.86 -12.89 4.48
CA LEU A 175 -2.50 -11.60 3.87
C LEU A 175 -1.36 -10.87 4.58
N LEU A 176 -1.01 -11.27 5.80
CA LEU A 176 0.13 -10.74 6.56
C LEU A 176 1.48 -11.38 6.16
N ASN A 177 1.44 -12.53 5.48
CA ASN A 177 2.61 -13.30 5.06
C ASN A 177 3.00 -13.03 3.61
#